data_AF-A0A8T2M3W2-F1
#
_entry.id   AF-A0A8T2M3W2-F1
#
_cell.length_a   1.000
_cell.length_b   1.000
_cell.length_c   1.000
_cell.angle_alpha   90.00
_cell.angle_beta   90.00
_cell.angle_gamma   90.00
#
_symmetry.space_group_name_H-M   'P 1'
#
loop_
_entity.id
_entity.type
_entity.pdbx_description
1 polymer ?
#
loop_
_entity_poly.entity_id
_entity_poly.type
_entity_poly.pdbx_seq_one_letter_code
_entity_poly.pdbx_strand_id
1 'polypeptide(L)'
;MSDSVFSVLTRFVEEYRNRTSSKLKVIDAYLLYILLTGAFQFLYCLLVGTFPFNSFLSGFISSVGSFILAVCLRIQINPQNKGEFLWCYFLQAWRRGVNAFLTNT
;
A
#
# COMPACT_ATOMS: atom_id res chain seq x y z
N MET A 1 24.16 1.59 -29.89
CA MET A 1 23.21 0.62 -29.29
C MET A 1 22.17 1.45 -28.57
N SER A 2 20.94 1.50 -29.09
CA SER A 2 19.84 2.17 -28.41
C SER A 2 19.52 1.38 -27.15
N ASP A 3 20.02 1.85 -26.00
CA ASP A 3 19.60 1.38 -24.69
C ASP A 3 18.10 1.62 -24.56
N SER A 4 17.35 0.63 -25.02
CA SER A 4 15.91 0.72 -25.10
C SER A 4 15.40 0.79 -23.68
N VAL A 5 14.50 1.74 -23.39
CA VAL A 5 13.80 1.83 -22.09
C VAL A 5 13.24 0.48 -21.64
N PHE A 6 12.89 -0.39 -22.59
CA PHE A 6 12.50 -1.77 -22.36
C PHE A 6 13.60 -2.64 -21.72
N SER A 7 14.86 -2.54 -22.19
CA SER A 7 16.01 -3.24 -21.59
C SER A 7 16.24 -2.80 -20.15
N VAL A 8 16.17 -1.50 -19.90
CA VAL A 8 16.32 -0.91 -18.56
C VAL A 8 15.20 -1.40 -17.64
N LEU A 9 13.93 -1.34 -18.09
CA LEU A 9 12.78 -1.88 -17.36
C LEU A 9 12.92 -3.36 -17.03
N THR A 10 13.36 -4.17 -18.01
CA THR A 10 13.52 -5.62 -17.80
C THR A 10 14.60 -5.91 -16.76
N ARG A 11 15.72 -5.16 -16.78
CA ARG A 11 16.78 -5.26 -15.77
C ARG A 11 16.29 -4.85 -14.39
N PHE A 12 15.53 -3.77 -14.27
CA PHE A 12 14.93 -3.35 -13.00
C PHE A 12 13.94 -4.38 -12.47
N VAL A 13 13.07 -4.96 -13.31
CA VAL A 13 12.10 -5.98 -12.91
C VAL A 13 12.79 -7.27 -12.46
N GLU A 14 13.86 -7.70 -13.14
CA GLU A 14 14.62 -8.90 -12.77
C GLU A 14 15.39 -8.72 -11.46
N GLU A 15 16.07 -7.58 -11.29
CA GLU A 15 16.76 -7.22 -10.04
C GLU A 15 15.76 -7.12 -8.88
N TYR A 16 14.59 -6.51 -9.12
CA TYR A 16 13.51 -6.39 -8.14
C TYR A 16 12.96 -7.75 -7.72
N ARG A 17 12.77 -8.66 -8.69
CA ARG A 17 12.29 -10.02 -8.46
C ARG A 17 13.31 -10.85 -7.67
N ASN A 18 14.61 -10.63 -7.86
CA ASN A 18 15.66 -11.40 -7.19
C ASN A 18 16.01 -10.88 -5.79
N ARG A 19 16.00 -9.55 -5.57
CA ARG A 19 16.35 -8.98 -4.25
C ARG A 19 15.20 -8.98 -3.24
N THR A 20 13.95 -9.00 -3.72
CA THR A 20 12.78 -8.78 -2.85
C THR A 20 12.14 -10.08 -2.39
N SER A 21 12.05 -10.27 -1.07
CA SER A 21 11.42 -11.42 -0.42
C SER A 21 9.93 -11.55 -0.81
N SER A 22 9.39 -12.77 -0.92
CA SER A 22 8.00 -13.01 -1.34
C SER A 22 6.94 -12.22 -0.57
N LYS A 23 7.17 -11.94 0.72
CA LYS A 23 6.28 -11.11 1.56
C LYS A 23 6.20 -9.65 1.10
N LEU A 24 7.32 -9.08 0.65
CA LEU A 24 7.38 -7.71 0.12
C LEU A 24 6.69 -7.62 -1.24
N LYS A 25 6.80 -8.66 -2.08
CA LYS A 25 6.08 -8.74 -3.38
C LYS A 25 4.56 -8.72 -3.21
N VAL A 26 4.04 -9.40 -2.19
CA VAL A 26 2.59 -9.39 -1.89
C VAL A 26 2.11 -8.00 -1.48
N ILE A 27 2.89 -7.29 -0.64
CA ILE A 27 2.58 -5.91 -0.24
C ILE A 27 2.60 -4.97 -1.44
N ASP A 28 3.58 -5.13 -2.33
CA ASP A 28 3.70 -4.32 -3.54
C ASP A 28 2.54 -4.57 -4.53
N ALA A 29 2.12 -5.83 -4.70
CA ALA A 29 0.95 -6.20 -5.49
C ALA A 29 -0.35 -5.63 -4.90
N TYR A 30 -0.50 -5.66 -3.57
CA TYR A 30 -1.63 -5.06 -2.87
C TYR A 30 -1.69 -3.53 -3.04
N LEU A 31 -0.52 -2.88 -2.99
CA LEU A 31 -0.36 -1.44 -3.14
C LEU A 31 -0.69 -0.99 -4.58
N LEU A 32 -0.31 -1.80 -5.58
CA LEU A 32 -0.71 -1.62 -6.99
C LEU A 32 -2.22 -1.82 -7.18
N TYR A 33 -2.82 -2.82 -6.54
CA TYR A 33 -4.27 -3.05 -6.56
C TYR A 33 -5.07 -1.86 -6.00
N ILE A 34 -4.62 -1.28 -4.88
CA ILE A 34 -5.28 -0.10 -4.29
C ILE A 34 -5.18 1.11 -5.23
N LEU A 35 -4.02 1.32 -5.86
CA LEU A 35 -3.82 2.42 -6.81
C LEU A 35 -4.76 2.30 -8.01
N LEU A 36 -4.88 1.09 -8.57
CA LEU A 36 -5.84 0.81 -9.64
C LEU A 36 -7.28 1.03 -9.18
N THR A 37 -7.65 0.55 -8.01
CA THR A 37 -9.00 0.73 -7.44
C THR A 37 -9.35 2.21 -7.29
N GLY A 38 -8.43 3.03 -6.77
CA GLY A 38 -8.61 4.48 -6.68
C GLY A 38 -8.74 5.16 -8.05
N ALA A 39 -7.97 4.71 -9.04
CA ALA A 39 -8.07 5.21 -10.41
C ALA A 39 -9.41 4.86 -11.06
N PHE A 40 -9.90 3.63 -10.87
CA PHE A 40 -11.22 3.20 -11.35
C PHE A 40 -12.36 3.96 -10.66
N GLN A 41 -12.27 4.18 -9.34
CA GLN A 41 -13.22 5.01 -8.61
C GLN A 41 -13.24 6.43 -9.17
N PHE A 42 -12.07 7.03 -9.43
CA PHE A 42 -11.97 8.37 -10.01
C PHE A 42 -12.56 8.45 -11.42
N LEU A 43 -12.26 7.45 -12.27
CA LEU A 43 -12.79 7.34 -13.63
C LEU A 43 -14.32 7.16 -13.64
N TYR A 44 -14.85 6.34 -12.73
CA TYR A 44 -16.30 6.17 -12.58
C TYR A 44 -16.99 7.47 -12.16
N CYS A 45 -16.39 8.22 -11.23
CA CYS A 45 -16.89 9.51 -10.78
C CYS A 45 -16.92 10.55 -11.92
N LEU A 46 -15.91 10.52 -12.81
CA LEU A 46 -15.86 11.38 -14.01
C LEU A 46 -16.90 11.02 -15.08
N LEU A 47 -17.20 9.72 -15.27
CA LEU A 47 -18.10 9.24 -16.33
C LEU A 47 -19.59 9.28 -15.94
N VAL A 48 -19.93 8.93 -14.69
CA VAL A 48 -21.32 8.77 -14.22
C VAL A 48 -21.79 9.96 -13.36
N GLY A 49 -20.87 10.76 -12.81
CA GLY A 49 -21.18 11.93 -11.99
C GLY A 49 -21.14 11.67 -10.48
N THR A 50 -21.07 12.75 -9.69
CA THR A 50 -20.75 12.78 -8.24
C THR A 50 -21.95 12.51 -7.30
N PHE A 51 -22.95 11.75 -7.75
CA PHE A 51 -24.11 11.37 -6.93
C PHE A 51 -23.91 9.92 -6.43
N PRO A 52 -23.50 9.65 -5.17
CA PRO A 52 -23.33 10.52 -3.99
C PRO A 52 -21.85 10.75 -3.60
N PHE A 53 -21.44 12.03 -3.53
CA PHE A 53 -20.06 12.47 -3.26
C PHE A 53 -19.47 11.89 -1.98
N ASN A 54 -20.28 11.73 -0.93
CA ASN A 54 -19.82 11.28 0.38
C ASN A 54 -19.40 9.79 0.40
N SER A 55 -20.08 8.94 -0.39
CA SER A 55 -19.73 7.51 -0.51
C SER A 55 -18.51 7.29 -1.40
N PHE A 56 -18.34 8.12 -2.43
CA PHE A 56 -17.11 8.13 -3.23
C PHE A 56 -15.92 8.56 -2.38
N LEU A 57 -16.08 9.65 -1.62
CA LEU A 57 -15.03 10.18 -0.75
C LEU A 57 -14.64 9.16 0.33
N SER A 58 -15.61 8.50 0.99
CA SER A 58 -15.28 7.49 2.00
C SER A 58 -14.58 6.25 1.42
N GLY A 59 -15.01 5.79 0.24
CA GLY A 59 -14.37 4.67 -0.47
C GLY A 59 -12.95 4.99 -0.94
N PHE A 60 -12.73 6.22 -1.42
CA PHE A 60 -11.41 6.70 -1.83
C PHE A 60 -10.47 6.86 -0.63
N ILE A 61 -10.92 7.51 0.44
CA ILE A 61 -10.12 7.72 1.65
C ILE A 61 -9.81 6.39 2.36
N SER A 62 -10.72 5.42 2.34
CA SER A 62 -10.46 4.06 2.87
C SER A 62 -9.35 3.34 2.10
N SER A 63 -9.35 3.49 0.77
CA SER A 63 -8.29 2.96 -0.10
C SER A 63 -6.94 3.61 0.19
N VAL A 64 -6.89 4.95 0.31
CA VAL A 64 -5.69 5.71 0.69
C VAL A 64 -5.19 5.33 2.10
N GLY A 65 -6.09 5.17 3.08
CA GLY A 65 -5.73 4.73 4.43
C GLY A 65 -5.09 3.34 4.43
N SER A 66 -5.65 2.40 3.66
CA SER A 66 -5.10 1.06 3.49
C SER A 66 -3.72 1.06 2.81
N PHE A 67 -3.49 1.98 1.87
CA PHE A 67 -2.20 2.19 1.22
C PHE A 67 -1.14 2.65 2.22
N ILE A 68 -1.47 3.68 3.02
CA ILE A 68 -0.55 4.23 4.03
C ILE A 68 -0.17 3.14 5.04
N LEU A 69 -1.13 2.37 5.52
CA LEU A 69 -0.86 1.24 6.44
C LEU A 69 0.04 0.18 5.80
N ALA A 70 -0.16 -0.15 4.52
CA ALA A 70 0.69 -1.10 3.79
C ALA A 70 2.13 -0.59 3.61
N VAL A 71 2.32 0.70 3.33
CA VAL A 71 3.65 1.35 3.26
C VAL A 71 4.32 1.35 4.63
N CYS A 72 3.60 1.71 5.69
CA CYS A 72 4.11 1.65 7.05
C CYS A 72 4.50 0.22 7.44
N LEU A 73 3.73 -0.80 7.01
CA LEU A 73 4.07 -2.20 7.20
C LEU A 73 5.35 -2.58 6.42
N ARG A 74 5.48 -2.14 5.16
CA ARG A 74 6.68 -2.38 4.33
C ARG A 74 7.97 -1.89 5.02
N ILE A 75 7.90 -0.71 5.63
CA ILE A 75 9.02 -0.11 6.37
C ILE A 75 9.28 -0.89 7.66
N GLN A 76 8.23 -1.33 8.37
CA GLN A 76 8.33 -2.15 9.59
C GLN A 76 8.90 -3.55 9.37
N ILE A 77 8.61 -4.20 8.24
CA ILE A 77 9.11 -5.55 7.98
C ILE A 77 10.57 -5.56 7.50
N ASN A 78 11.15 -4.41 7.14
CA ASN A 78 12.52 -4.35 6.68
C ASN A 78 13.49 -4.52 7.88
N PRO A 79 14.24 -5.65 7.97
CA PRO A 79 15.09 -5.94 9.12
C PRO A 79 16.27 -4.97 9.30
N GLN A 80 16.59 -4.14 8.30
CA GLN A 80 17.62 -3.11 8.40
C GLN A 80 17.22 -1.93 9.29
N ASN A 81 15.92 -1.73 9.56
CA ASN A 81 15.42 -0.60 10.37
C ASN A 81 15.17 -0.95 11.85
N LYS A 82 15.63 -2.12 12.32
CA LYS A 82 15.37 -2.62 13.69
C LYS A 82 15.87 -1.69 14.81
N GLY A 83 16.87 -0.86 14.55
CA GLY A 83 17.45 0.07 15.53
C GLY A 83 16.68 1.40 15.72
N GLU A 84 15.85 1.79 14.75
CA GLU A 84 15.10 3.06 14.72
C GLU A 84 13.63 2.90 15.19
N PHE A 85 13.32 1.79 15.85
CA PHE A 85 11.97 1.46 16.32
C PHE A 85 11.61 2.09 17.69
N LEU A 86 12.06 3.33 17.96
CA LEU A 86 11.57 4.10 19.12
C LEU A 86 10.17 4.71 18.88
N TRP A 87 9.75 4.84 17.62
CA TRP A 87 8.39 5.25 17.21
C TRP A 87 7.32 4.15 17.42
N CYS A 88 7.72 2.97 17.89
CA CYS A 88 6.86 1.80 18.04
C CYS A 88 5.73 1.97 19.06
N TYR A 89 5.73 3.03 19.89
CA TYR A 89 4.64 3.27 20.84
C TYR A 89 3.30 3.58 20.17
N PHE A 90 3.26 4.35 19.07
CA PHE A 90 2.00 4.70 18.40
C PHE A 90 1.42 3.52 17.60
N LEU A 91 2.28 2.74 16.94
CA LEU A 91 1.89 1.54 16.20
C LEU A 91 1.61 0.33 17.12
N GLN A 92 2.27 0.21 18.27
CA GLN A 92 1.87 -0.75 19.31
C GLN A 92 0.56 -0.34 19.98
N ALA A 93 0.31 0.96 20.20
CA ALA A 93 -0.98 1.44 20.68
C ALA A 93 -2.10 1.16 19.67
N TRP A 94 -1.86 1.38 18.38
CA TRP A 94 -2.82 1.04 17.32
C TRP A 94 -3.03 -0.47 17.19
N ARG A 95 -1.95 -1.28 17.22
CA ARG A 95 -2.04 -2.76 17.26
C ARG A 95 -2.83 -3.25 18.48
N ARG A 96 -2.60 -2.67 19.66
CA ARG A 96 -3.37 -2.98 20.89
C ARG A 96 -4.83 -2.56 20.77
N GLY A 97 -5.11 -1.38 20.19
CA GLY A 97 -6.48 -0.91 19.94
C GLY A 97 -7.25 -1.81 18.97
N VAL A 98 -6.63 -2.25 17.88
CA VAL A 98 -7.23 -3.19 16.92
C VAL A 98 -7.45 -4.57 17.57
N ASN A 99 -6.50 -5.07 18.36
CA ASN A 99 -6.66 -6.35 19.05
C ASN A 99 -7.76 -6.29 20.13
N ALA A 100 -7.89 -5.16 20.83
CA ALA A 100 -8.94 -4.94 21.82
C ALA A 100 -10.34 -4.92 21.17
N PHE A 101 -10.46 -4.34 19.96
CA PHE A 101 -11.70 -4.34 19.19
C PHE A 101 -12.08 -5.75 18.70
N LEU A 102 -11.10 -6.55 18.27
CA LEU A 102 -11.32 -7.94 17.83
C LEU A 102 -11.66 -8.92 18.96
N THR A 103 -11.31 -8.61 20.22
CA THR A 103 -11.64 -9.45 21.39
C THR A 103 -12.94 -9.07 22.10
N ASN A 104 -13.63 -8.00 21.69
CA ASN A 104 -14.87 -7.51 22.32
C ASN A 104 -16.12 -7.63 21.42
N THR A 105 -16.02 -8.43 20.35
CA THR A 105 -17.14 -8.99 19.59
C THR A 105 -17.09 -10.50 19.71
#